data_AF-A0A959T787-F1
#
_entry.id   AF-A0A959T787-F1
#
_cell.length_a   1.000
_cell.length_b   1.000
_cell.length_c   1.000
_cell.angle_alpha   90.00
_cell.angle_beta   90.00
_cell.angle_gamma   90.00
#
_symmetry.space_group_name_H-M   'P 1'
#
loop_
_entity.id
_entity.type
_entity.pdbx_description
1 polymer ?
#
loop_
_entity_poly.entity_id
_entity_poly.type
_entity_poly.pdbx_seq_one_letter_code
_entity_poly.pdbx_strand_id
1 'polypeptide(L)'
;VVEYYQCLLAQRSSGVLNYDRRTRDTRLEQQVGEARMAVDRCSAQLLAITEDMPLTLEGDLPGNEVSMPQPTSLARELTYVADHCVHHLAMVRIVLEQELQHVTRPEELGVAAATRNHRDR
;
A
#
# COMPACT_ATOMS: atom_id res chain seq x y z
N VAL A 1 2.35 4.31 -3.58
CA VAL A 1 2.01 2.90 -3.24
C VAL A 1 3.09 2.24 -2.39
N VAL A 2 4.29 1.97 -2.91
CA VAL A 2 5.34 1.22 -2.17
C VAL A 2 5.71 1.88 -0.83
N GLU A 3 5.82 3.21 -0.80
CA GLU A 3 6.13 3.97 0.41
C GLU A 3 5.11 3.80 1.55
N TYR A 4 3.84 3.45 1.25
CA TYR A 4 2.85 3.15 2.28
C TYR A 4 3.15 1.81 2.97
N TYR A 5 3.55 0.79 2.20
CA TYR A 5 4.03 -0.46 2.78
C TYR A 5 5.29 -0.23 3.62
N GLN A 6 6.26 0.51 3.10
CA GLN A 6 7.48 0.85 3.84
C GLN A 6 7.16 1.59 5.15
N CYS A 7 6.24 2.55 5.10
CA CYS A 7 5.79 3.29 6.27
C CYS A 7 5.20 2.35 7.33
N LEU A 8 4.24 1.51 6.95
CA LEU A 8 3.62 0.53 7.85
C LEU A 8 4.65 -0.44 8.44
N LEU A 9 5.51 -1.02 7.61
CA LEU A 9 6.53 -1.99 8.03
C LEU A 9 7.56 -1.38 8.98
N ALA A 10 7.93 -0.10 8.78
CA ALA A 10 8.86 0.61 9.64
C ALA A 10 8.22 1.03 10.97
N GLN A 11 7.02 1.61 10.91
CA GLN A 11 6.39 2.25 12.07
C GLN A 11 5.63 1.28 12.98
N ARG A 12 5.22 0.09 12.49
CA ARG A 12 4.50 -0.93 13.30
C ARG A 12 5.19 -1.27 14.61
N SER A 13 6.53 -1.24 14.65
CA SER A 13 7.31 -1.56 15.85
C SER A 13 7.12 -0.56 16.98
N SER A 14 6.75 0.68 16.67
CA SER A 14 6.49 1.74 17.65
C SER A 14 5.06 1.70 18.22
N GLY A 15 4.17 0.92 17.59
CA GLY A 15 2.73 0.91 17.92
C GLY A 15 1.94 2.12 17.39
N VAL A 16 2.61 3.14 16.83
CA VAL A 16 1.99 4.34 16.26
C VAL A 16 2.28 4.40 14.77
N LEU A 17 1.27 4.72 13.97
CA LEU A 17 1.34 4.78 12.52
C LEU A 17 0.86 6.14 12.03
N ASN A 18 1.63 6.78 11.15
CA ASN A 18 1.27 8.03 10.50
C ASN A 18 1.78 8.02 9.05
N TYR A 19 0.85 7.89 8.10
CA TYR A 19 1.16 7.83 6.67
C TYR A 19 1.53 9.18 6.05
N ASP A 20 1.19 10.30 6.70
CA ASP A 20 1.59 11.64 6.26
C ASP A 20 3.10 11.84 6.48
N ARG A 21 3.65 11.19 7.51
CA ARG A 21 5.09 11.16 7.83
C ARG A 21 5.86 10.06 7.11
N ARG A 22 5.30 9.44 6.08
CA ARG A 22 6.05 8.46 5.27
C ARG A 22 7.27 9.12 4.63
N THR A 23 8.38 8.38 4.57
CA THR A 23 9.56 8.83 3.82
C THR A 23 9.23 8.83 2.32
N ARG A 24 9.51 9.95 1.65
CA ARG A 24 9.38 10.08 0.20
C ARG A 24 10.70 9.77 -0.46
N ASP A 25 10.70 8.86 -1.45
CA ASP A 25 11.89 8.50 -2.21
C ASP A 25 11.62 8.57 -3.72
N THR A 26 12.07 9.67 -4.33
CA THR A 26 11.91 9.93 -5.77
C THR A 26 12.65 8.93 -6.65
N ARG A 27 13.56 8.12 -6.10
CA ARG A 27 14.22 7.07 -6.88
C ARG A 27 13.25 5.96 -7.25
N LEU A 28 12.20 5.73 -6.45
CA LEU A 28 11.18 4.70 -6.72
C LEU A 28 10.34 5.03 -7.96
N GLU A 29 10.16 6.30 -8.30
CA GLU A 29 9.43 6.75 -9.50
C GLU A 29 10.35 6.86 -10.73
N GLN A 30 11.65 7.06 -10.53
CA GLN A 30 12.61 7.30 -11.62
C GLN A 30 13.41 6.05 -12.03
N GLN A 31 13.58 5.09 -11.12
CA GLN A 31 14.50 3.96 -11.29
C GLN A 31 13.81 2.63 -11.03
N VAL A 32 13.51 1.89 -12.10
CA VAL A 32 12.82 0.59 -12.04
C VAL A 32 13.56 -0.41 -11.15
N GLY A 33 14.90 -0.40 -11.15
CA GLY A 33 15.72 -1.26 -10.30
C GLY A 33 15.49 -1.01 -8.81
N GLU A 34 15.49 0.26 -8.38
CA GLU A 34 15.23 0.65 -6.99
C GLU A 34 13.79 0.30 -6.58
N ALA A 35 12.82 0.56 -7.46
CA ALA A 35 11.42 0.20 -7.25
C ALA A 35 11.24 -1.31 -7.04
N ARG A 36 11.88 -2.14 -7.89
CA ARG A 36 11.83 -3.60 -7.77
C ARG A 36 12.44 -4.07 -6.46
N MET A 37 13.62 -3.57 -6.10
CA MET A 37 14.27 -3.92 -4.84
C MET A 37 13.43 -3.51 -3.63
N ALA A 38 12.77 -2.36 -3.67
CA ALA A 38 11.88 -1.91 -2.61
C ALA A 38 10.66 -2.82 -2.45
N VAL A 39 10.05 -3.25 -3.55
CA VAL A 39 8.95 -4.23 -3.54
C VAL A 39 9.40 -5.56 -2.95
N ASP A 40 10.53 -6.11 -3.43
CA ASP A 40 11.06 -7.40 -2.96
C ASP A 40 11.32 -7.39 -1.45
N ARG A 41 11.89 -6.30 -0.92
CA ARG A 41 12.09 -6.12 0.53
C ARG A 41 10.77 -6.07 1.30
N CYS A 42 9.80 -5.29 0.82
CA CYS A 42 8.49 -5.21 1.45
C CYS A 42 7.82 -6.59 1.48
N SER A 43 7.84 -7.32 0.37
CA SER A 43 7.31 -8.68 0.28
C SER A 43 7.96 -9.64 1.27
N ALA A 44 9.30 -9.62 1.39
CA ALA A 44 10.00 -10.46 2.37
C ALA A 44 9.60 -10.13 3.81
N GLN A 45 9.48 -8.85 4.16
CA GLN A 45 9.06 -8.42 5.50
C GLN A 45 7.59 -8.73 5.79
N LEU A 46 6.72 -8.69 4.78
CA LEU A 46 5.31 -9.06 4.91
C LEU A 46 5.15 -10.55 5.16
N LEU A 47 5.90 -11.40 4.44
CA LEU A 47 5.89 -12.86 4.63
C LEU A 47 6.38 -13.29 6.02
N ALA A 48 7.18 -12.45 6.69
CA ALA A 48 7.65 -12.69 8.05
C ALA A 48 6.63 -12.31 9.13
N ILE A 49 5.50 -11.68 8.79
CA ILE A 49 4.44 -11.34 9.75
C ILE A 49 3.59 -12.60 9.99
N THR A 50 3.55 -13.06 11.24
CA THR A 50 2.79 -14.25 11.63
C THR A 50 1.59 -13.93 12.51
N GLU A 51 1.50 -12.73 13.06
CA GLU A 51 0.50 -12.34 14.06
C GLU A 51 0.00 -10.91 13.80
N ASP A 52 -1.27 -10.67 14.15
CA ASP A 52 -1.83 -9.31 14.19
C ASP A 52 -1.38 -8.58 15.46
N MET A 53 -1.36 -7.25 15.43
CA MET A 53 -1.01 -6.43 16.59
C MET A 53 -1.83 -5.14 16.63
N PRO A 54 -2.18 -4.65 17.83
CA PRO A 54 -2.85 -3.36 17.97
C PRO A 54 -1.89 -2.23 17.57
N LEU A 55 -2.42 -1.23 16.88
CA LEU A 55 -1.72 -0.03 16.45
C LEU A 55 -2.60 1.20 16.72
N THR A 56 -2.00 2.38 16.72
CA THR A 56 -2.69 3.66 16.78
C THR A 56 -2.39 4.44 15.51
N LEU A 57 -3.41 4.78 14.74
CA LEU A 57 -3.30 5.62 13.55
C LEU A 57 -3.41 7.09 13.94
N GLU A 58 -2.46 7.89 13.46
CA GLU A 58 -2.44 9.34 13.53
C GLU A 58 -2.42 9.91 12.11
N GLY A 59 -3.02 11.08 11.93
CA GLY A 59 -2.98 11.83 10.68
C GLY A 59 -2.70 13.32 10.93
N ASP A 60 -1.82 13.91 10.14
CA ASP A 60 -1.51 15.33 10.23
C ASP A 60 -2.54 16.10 9.38
N LEU A 61 -3.66 16.53 9.99
CA LEU A 61 -4.68 17.34 9.31
C LEU A 61 -4.25 18.83 9.32
N PRO A 62 -4.10 19.48 8.16
CA PRO A 62 -3.75 20.90 8.12
C PRO A 62 -4.85 21.73 8.81
N GLY A 63 -4.46 22.52 9.82
CA GLY A 63 -5.36 23.39 10.59
C GLY A 63 -6.04 22.73 11.79
N ASN A 64 -5.72 21.47 12.11
CA ASN A 64 -6.23 20.77 13.28
C ASN A 64 -5.06 20.31 14.16
N GLU A 65 -4.80 21.02 15.27
CA GLU A 65 -3.67 20.73 16.17
C GLU A 65 -3.84 19.43 16.98
N VAL A 66 -5.03 18.82 16.95
CA VAL A 66 -5.32 17.56 17.63
C VAL A 66 -5.67 16.51 16.58
N SER A 67 -4.64 15.79 16.12
CA SER A 67 -4.87 14.49 15.50
C SER A 67 -5.47 13.59 16.57
N MET A 68 -6.74 13.23 16.44
CA MET A 68 -7.37 12.28 17.36
C MET A 68 -6.81 10.89 17.04
N PRO A 69 -5.97 10.30 17.92
CA PRO A 69 -5.37 9.01 17.62
C PRO A 69 -6.47 7.95 17.54
N GLN A 70 -6.46 7.15 16.47
CA GLN A 70 -7.50 6.16 16.20
C GLN A 70 -6.95 4.75 16.44
N PRO A 71 -7.60 3.92 17.28
CA PRO A 71 -7.19 2.53 17.43
C PRO A 71 -7.40 1.77 16.11
N THR A 72 -6.39 0.99 15.72
CA THR A 72 -6.41 0.12 14.54
C THR A 72 -5.62 -1.17 14.83
N SER A 73 -5.46 -2.04 13.84
CA SER A 73 -4.60 -3.22 13.94
C SER A 73 -3.73 -3.38 12.69
N LEU A 74 -2.63 -4.11 12.80
CA LEU A 74 -1.77 -4.40 11.67
C LEU A 74 -2.55 -5.05 10.51
N ALA A 75 -3.45 -5.99 10.78
CA ALA A 75 -4.30 -6.61 9.76
C ALA A 75 -5.24 -5.59 9.08
N ARG A 76 -5.81 -4.67 9.86
CA ARG A 76 -6.66 -3.59 9.34
C ARG A 76 -5.88 -2.65 8.41
N GLU A 77 -4.68 -2.26 8.83
CA GLU A 77 -3.81 -1.37 8.06
C GLU A 77 -3.23 -2.04 6.81
N LEU A 78 -2.86 -3.33 6.89
CA LEU A 78 -2.47 -4.11 5.72
C LEU A 78 -3.58 -4.18 4.68
N THR A 79 -4.83 -4.34 5.12
CA THR A 79 -5.99 -4.31 4.22
C THR A 79 -6.12 -2.96 3.53
N TYR A 80 -5.99 -1.86 4.29
CA TYR A 80 -6.01 -0.51 3.74
C TYR A 80 -4.91 -0.28 2.69
N VAL A 81 -3.67 -0.63 3.00
CA VAL A 81 -2.54 -0.44 2.06
C VAL A 81 -2.68 -1.34 0.82
N ALA A 82 -3.24 -2.54 0.97
CA ALA A 82 -3.56 -3.44 -0.14
C ALA A 82 -4.64 -2.85 -1.06
N ASP A 83 -5.76 -2.37 -0.50
CA ASP A 83 -6.83 -1.74 -1.28
C ASP A 83 -6.35 -0.45 -1.98
N HIS A 84 -5.55 0.37 -1.29
CA HIS A 84 -4.93 1.54 -1.87
C HIS A 84 -3.99 1.18 -3.04
N CYS A 85 -3.23 0.08 -2.91
CA CYS A 85 -2.41 -0.45 -4.00
C CYS A 85 -3.26 -0.87 -5.20
N VAL A 86 -4.32 -1.66 -4.98
CA VAL A 86 -5.23 -2.10 -6.03
C VAL A 86 -5.88 -0.92 -6.74
N HIS A 87 -6.31 0.11 -6.00
CA HIS A 87 -6.85 1.34 -6.57
C HIS A 87 -5.89 1.99 -7.56
N HIS A 88 -4.61 2.14 -7.20
CA HIS A 88 -3.60 2.68 -8.11
C HIS A 88 -3.31 1.75 -9.29
N LEU A 89 -3.27 0.42 -9.08
CA LEU A 89 -3.11 -0.54 -10.18
C LEU A 89 -4.28 -0.49 -11.17
N ALA A 90 -5.50 -0.15 -10.71
CA ALA A 90 -6.64 0.08 -11.60
C ALA A 90 -6.42 1.29 -12.51
N MET A 91 -5.84 2.38 -11.98
CA MET A 91 -5.45 3.54 -12.79
C MET A 91 -4.37 3.18 -13.82
N VAL A 92 -3.34 2.43 -13.41
CA VAL A 92 -2.30 1.96 -14.34
C VAL A 92 -2.90 1.08 -15.43
N ARG A 93 -3.84 0.20 -15.07
CA ARG A 93 -4.55 -0.63 -16.04
C ARG A 93 -5.28 0.20 -17.10
N ILE A 94 -5.98 1.27 -16.71
CA ILE A 94 -6.69 2.14 -17.66
C ILE A 94 -5.70 2.70 -18.69
N VAL A 95 -4.55 3.21 -18.24
CA VAL A 95 -3.50 3.73 -19.13
C VAL A 95 -2.95 2.64 -20.06
N LEU A 96 -2.71 1.43 -19.54
CA LEU A 96 -2.24 0.30 -20.34
C LEU A 96 -3.25 -0.06 -21.46
N GLU A 97 -4.53 -0.06 -21.14
CA GLU A 97 -5.60 -0.39 -22.10
C GLU A 97 -5.85 0.72 -23.15
N GLN A 98 -5.66 1.98 -22.76
CA GLN A 98 -5.94 3.12 -23.64
C GLN A 98 -4.74 3.50 -24.51
N GLU A 99 -3.54 3.53 -23.93
CA GLU A 99 -2.35 4.12 -24.57
C GLU A 99 -1.27 3.09 -24.93
N LEU A 100 -1.26 1.92 -24.27
CA LEU A 100 -0.17 0.93 -24.38
C LEU A 100 -0.70 -0.48 -24.68
N GLN A 101 -1.62 -0.60 -25.63
CA GLN A 101 -2.31 -1.86 -25.99
C GLN A 101 -1.37 -3.01 -26.40
N HIS A 102 -0.14 -2.71 -26.80
CA HIS A 102 0.89 -3.70 -27.14
C HIS A 102 1.56 -4.32 -25.91
N VAL A 103 1.35 -3.76 -24.71
CA VAL A 103 1.90 -4.27 -23.45
C VAL A 103 0.93 -5.27 -22.84
N THR A 104 1.39 -6.52 -22.67
CA THR A 104 0.60 -7.55 -21.99
C THR A 104 0.50 -7.25 -20.50
N ARG A 105 -0.72 -7.36 -19.95
CA ARG A 105 -0.98 -7.23 -18.52
C ARG A 105 -1.66 -8.49 -17.96
N PRO A 106 -1.50 -8.78 -16.67
CA PRO A 106 -2.35 -9.75 -16.00
C PRO A 106 -3.83 -9.31 -16.06
N GLU A 107 -4.74 -10.26 -16.26
CA GLU A 107 -6.18 -10.00 -16.34
C GLU A 107 -6.70 -9.32 -15.07
N GLU A 108 -6.21 -9.80 -13.93
CA GLU A 108 -6.59 -9.36 -12.58
C GLU A 108 -5.90 -8.09 -12.08
N LEU A 109 -5.07 -7.44 -12.92
CA LEU A 109 -4.40 -6.20 -12.54
C LEU A 109 -5.42 -5.12 -12.17
N GLY A 110 -5.32 -4.58 -10.96
CA GLY A 110 -6.20 -3.52 -10.47
C GLY A 110 -7.64 -3.97 -10.17
N VAL A 111 -7.93 -5.28 -10.13
CA VAL A 111 -9.24 -5.79 -9.75
C VAL A 111 -9.30 -6.05 -8.24
N ALA A 112 -10.28 -5.46 -7.56
CA ALA A 112 -10.48 -5.65 -6.12
C ALA A 112 -10.78 -7.11 -5.77
N ALA A 113 -10.27 -7.57 -4.61
CA ALA A 113 -10.47 -8.93 -4.14
C ALA A 113 -11.97 -9.28 -3.99
N ALA A 114 -12.80 -8.34 -3.55
CA ALA A 114 -14.25 -8.54 -3.46
C ALA A 114 -14.89 -8.82 -4.83
N THR A 115 -14.45 -8.14 -5.88
CA THR A 115 -14.93 -8.36 -7.25
C THR A 115 -14.51 -9.73 -7.77
N ARG A 116 -13.27 -10.16 -7.47
CA ARG A 116 -12.78 -11.49 -7.82
C ARG A 116 -13.59 -12.59 -7.12
N ASN A 117 -13.75 -12.46 -5.81
CA ASN A 117 -14.53 -13.40 -5.00
C ASN A 117 -16.00 -13.48 -5.43
N HIS A 118 -16.56 -12.43 -6.03
CA HIS A 118 -17.92 -12.47 -6.59
C HIS A 118 -17.99 -13.27 -7.89
N ARG A 119 -16.94 -13.23 -8.73
CA ARG A 119 -16.87 -13.99 -9.99
C ARG A 119 -16.64 -15.49 -9.77
N ASP A 120 -15.94 -15.84 -8.70
CA ASP A 120 -15.60 -17.23 -8.34
C ASP A 120 -16.72 -17.95 -7.56
N ARG A 121 -17.86 -17.29 -7.33
CA ARG A 121 -19.07 -17.84 -6.68
C ARG A 121 -20.11 -18.22 -7.71
#